data_AF-A0A0K8WGG3-F1
#
_entry.id   AF-A0A0K8WGG3-F1
#
_cell.length_a   1.000
_cell.length_b   1.000
_cell.length_c   1.000
_cell.angle_alpha   90.00
_cell.angle_beta   90.00
_cell.angle_gamma   90.00
#
_symmetry.space_group_name_H-M   'P 1'
#
loop_
_entity.id
_entity.type
_entity.pdbx_description
1 polymer ?
#
loop_
_entity_poly.entity_id
_entity_poly.type
_entity_poly.pdbx_seq_one_letter_code
_entity_poly.pdbx_strand_id
1 'polypeptide(L)'
;MEDFPEVESCVECSAKTLHNISEMFYYAQKAVLHPTSPLYIMEEQDLTPACKKSLVRIFKICDIDGDNLLNDYELNLFQRRCFNTPLQPQILDEVKVVIQKNIPDGIFHDAVTLKGFLFLHCLFIQRGRNETTWAVLRRFGYNEQLEMCKDYLRPTLKIPPGSSTELSHRGQQFLTALFERYDKDGDGALSPEEHKMIFSTCPSAPWSYSTDIRKSCPTNDQGWVTLHGWMCRLTLMTLIDVLKTLEYLAYLGFNV
;
A
#
# COMPACT_ATOMS: atom_id res chain seq x y z
N MET A 1 29.78 18.21 -3.17
CA MET A 1 28.38 17.76 -3.06
C MET A 1 27.41 18.91 -3.23
N GLU A 2 27.71 20.13 -2.72
CA GLU A 2 26.84 21.30 -2.99
C GLU A 2 26.70 21.61 -4.49
N ASP A 3 27.73 21.34 -5.30
CA ASP A 3 27.69 21.52 -6.77
C ASP A 3 27.13 20.32 -7.56
N PHE A 4 26.91 19.16 -6.93
CA PHE A 4 26.47 17.93 -7.59
C PHE A 4 25.40 17.22 -6.75
N PRO A 5 24.13 17.67 -6.81
CA PRO A 5 23.04 17.10 -6.03
C PRO A 5 22.80 15.62 -6.34
N GLU A 6 23.15 15.13 -7.52
CA GLU A 6 23.05 13.72 -7.90
C GLU A 6 24.02 12.79 -7.14
N VAL A 7 25.02 13.33 -6.45
CA VAL A 7 26.01 12.56 -5.70
C VAL A 7 25.47 12.25 -4.29
N GLU A 8 24.92 11.05 -4.12
CA GLU A 8 24.33 10.62 -2.83
C GLU A 8 25.37 10.30 -1.75
N SER A 9 26.55 9.79 -2.12
CA SER A 9 27.58 9.35 -1.18
C SER A 9 28.97 9.37 -1.81
N CYS A 10 29.97 9.75 -1.02
CA CYS A 10 31.38 9.65 -1.37
C CYS A 10 32.08 8.73 -0.37
N VAL A 11 32.82 7.73 -0.87
CA VAL A 11 33.58 6.81 -0.03
C VAL A 11 35.04 6.91 -0.42
N GLU A 12 35.88 7.38 0.51
CA GLU A 12 37.33 7.32 0.34
C GLU A 12 37.77 5.87 0.59
N CYS A 13 38.35 5.22 -0.42
CA CYS A 13 38.75 3.82 -0.34
C CYS A 13 40.13 3.58 -0.97
N SER A 14 40.81 2.52 -0.54
CA SER A 14 42.12 2.13 -1.09
C SER A 14 42.25 0.62 -1.15
N ALA A 15 42.30 0.08 -2.37
CA ALA A 15 42.51 -1.35 -2.60
C ALA A 15 43.89 -1.83 -2.12
N LYS A 16 44.89 -0.95 -2.09
CA LYS A 16 46.26 -1.27 -1.64
C LYS A 16 46.34 -1.44 -0.12
N THR A 17 45.61 -0.63 0.63
CA THR A 17 45.60 -0.66 2.11
C THR A 17 44.37 -1.37 2.68
N LEU A 18 43.51 -1.91 1.82
CA LEU A 18 42.20 -2.49 2.17
C LEU A 18 41.30 -1.54 2.96
N HIS A 19 41.46 -0.24 2.75
CA HIS A 19 40.70 0.80 3.45
C HIS A 19 39.31 0.98 2.80
N ASN A 20 38.26 0.91 3.62
CA ASN A 20 36.84 1.14 3.26
C ASN A 20 36.31 0.36 2.05
N ILE A 21 36.90 -0.79 1.73
CA ILE A 21 36.46 -1.61 0.59
C ILE A 21 35.05 -2.19 0.84
N SER A 22 34.78 -2.69 2.05
CA SER A 22 33.45 -3.21 2.41
C SER A 22 32.36 -2.14 2.37
N GLU A 23 32.69 -0.93 2.81
CA GLU A 23 31.79 0.22 2.80
C GLU A 23 31.50 0.68 1.36
N MET A 24 32.52 0.73 0.50
CA MET A 24 32.35 1.00 -0.93
C MET A 24 31.36 0.01 -1.57
N PHE A 25 31.53 -1.30 -1.32
CA PHE A 25 30.60 -2.31 -1.85
C PHE A 25 29.20 -2.18 -1.27
N TYR A 26 29.07 -1.87 0.03
CA TYR A 26 27.78 -1.65 0.67
C TYR A 26 27.02 -0.48 0.04
N TYR A 27 27.67 0.68 -0.13
CA TYR A 27 27.04 1.84 -0.77
C TYR A 27 26.74 1.61 -2.25
N ALA A 28 27.61 0.92 -2.99
CA ALA A 28 27.36 0.56 -4.38
C ALA A 28 26.14 -0.37 -4.52
N GLN A 29 26.02 -1.38 -3.65
CA GLN A 29 24.84 -2.25 -3.61
C GLN A 29 23.59 -1.46 -3.23
N LYS A 30 23.68 -0.59 -2.22
CA LYS A 30 22.56 0.23 -1.76
C LYS A 30 22.04 1.17 -2.85
N ALA A 31 22.93 1.80 -3.62
CA ALA A 31 22.53 2.69 -4.71
C ALA A 31 21.73 1.97 -5.81
N VAL A 32 22.02 0.70 -6.07
CA VAL A 32 21.31 -0.13 -7.05
C VAL A 32 20.03 -0.74 -6.47
N LEU A 33 20.10 -1.25 -5.23
CA LEU A 33 18.98 -1.93 -4.57
C LEU A 33 17.97 -0.96 -3.97
N HIS A 34 18.34 0.27 -3.66
CA HIS A 34 17.46 1.23 -3.00
C HIS A 34 17.67 2.62 -3.62
N PRO A 35 17.34 2.81 -4.92
CA PRO A 35 17.58 4.08 -5.58
C PRO A 35 16.70 5.19 -4.98
N THR A 36 17.26 6.37 -4.75
CA THR A 36 16.52 7.52 -4.19
C THR A 36 15.72 8.27 -5.25
N SER A 37 16.26 8.35 -6.48
CA SER A 37 15.67 9.07 -7.62
C SER A 37 14.17 8.83 -7.85
N PRO A 38 13.65 7.59 -7.87
CA PRO A 38 12.21 7.38 -8.06
C PRO A 38 11.36 7.81 -6.86
N LEU A 39 11.94 7.96 -5.67
CA LEU A 39 11.21 8.26 -4.43
C LEU A 39 11.12 9.75 -4.13
N TYR A 40 12.16 10.52 -4.43
CA TYR A 40 12.34 11.87 -3.90
C TYR A 40 12.94 12.83 -4.92
N ILE A 41 12.40 14.06 -4.93
CA ILE A 41 12.86 15.17 -5.76
C ILE A 41 13.65 16.11 -4.85
N MET A 42 14.97 16.16 -5.05
CA MET A 42 15.85 16.96 -4.18
C MET A 42 15.55 18.46 -4.24
N GLU A 43 15.22 18.97 -5.42
CA GLU A 43 14.95 20.38 -5.69
C GLU A 43 13.69 20.87 -4.95
N GLU A 44 12.64 20.05 -4.94
CA GLU A 44 11.38 20.36 -4.26
C GLU A 44 11.40 19.98 -2.77
N GLN A 45 12.45 19.27 -2.35
CA GLN A 45 12.55 18.62 -1.04
C GLN A 45 11.33 17.76 -0.67
N ASP A 46 10.75 17.08 -1.67
CA ASP A 46 9.49 16.37 -1.54
C ASP A 46 9.49 15.03 -2.30
N LEU A 47 8.54 14.17 -1.96
CA LEU A 47 8.34 12.88 -2.61
C LEU A 47 7.86 13.05 -4.05
N THR A 48 8.31 12.17 -4.95
CA THR A 48 7.81 12.14 -6.32
C THR A 48 6.30 11.86 -6.35
N PRO A 49 5.57 12.32 -7.38
CA PRO A 49 4.15 12.01 -7.53
C PRO A 49 3.84 10.50 -7.55
N ALA A 50 4.72 9.69 -8.15
CA ALA A 50 4.58 8.24 -8.18
C ALA A 50 4.77 7.62 -6.78
N CYS A 51 5.72 8.12 -5.99
CA CYS A 51 5.96 7.67 -4.62
C CYS A 51 4.77 8.03 -3.73
N LYS A 52 4.29 9.28 -3.81
CA LYS A 52 3.08 9.73 -3.10
C LYS A 52 1.87 8.86 -3.44
N LYS A 53 1.61 8.63 -4.74
CA LYS A 53 0.49 7.75 -5.18
C LYS A 53 0.60 6.35 -4.58
N SER A 54 1.80 5.78 -4.54
CA SER A 54 2.06 4.46 -3.98
C SER A 54 1.83 4.41 -2.47
N LEU A 55 2.37 5.39 -1.74
CA LEU A 55 2.19 5.51 -0.29
C LEU A 55 0.75 5.82 0.11
N VAL A 56 0.00 6.60 -0.68
CA VAL A 56 -1.44 6.84 -0.46
C VAL A 56 -2.22 5.53 -0.55
N ARG A 57 -1.91 4.66 -1.53
CA ARG A 57 -2.52 3.33 -1.60
C ARG A 57 -2.17 2.50 -0.36
N ILE A 58 -0.90 2.48 0.05
CA ILE A 58 -0.47 1.72 1.22
C ILE A 58 -1.18 2.22 2.48
N PHE A 59 -1.28 3.53 2.68
CA PHE A 59 -2.04 4.14 3.77
C PHE A 59 -3.47 3.63 3.79
N LYS A 60 -4.17 3.71 2.65
CA LYS A 60 -5.54 3.19 2.53
C LYS A 60 -5.64 1.69 2.81
N ILE A 61 -4.62 0.89 2.54
CA ILE A 61 -4.66 -0.55 2.88
C ILE A 61 -4.42 -0.78 4.38
N CYS A 62 -3.63 0.08 5.02
CA CYS A 62 -3.25 -0.05 6.44
C CYS A 62 -4.26 0.54 7.41
N ASP A 63 -5.02 1.54 6.96
CA ASP A 63 -6.23 2.02 7.62
C ASP A 63 -7.25 0.87 7.54
N ILE A 64 -7.62 0.23 8.66
CA ILE A 64 -8.46 -0.98 8.69
C ILE A 64 -9.89 -0.61 9.05
N ASP A 65 -10.06 0.38 9.92
CA ASP A 65 -11.38 0.88 10.33
C ASP A 65 -11.96 1.93 9.35
N GLY A 66 -11.14 2.45 8.41
CA GLY A 66 -11.56 3.39 7.39
C GLY A 66 -11.78 4.81 7.90
N ASP A 67 -11.21 5.19 9.05
CA ASP A 67 -11.39 6.52 9.63
C ASP A 67 -10.44 7.58 9.04
N ASN A 68 -9.58 7.17 8.08
CA ASN A 68 -8.51 7.96 7.46
C ASN A 68 -7.34 8.30 8.40
N LEU A 69 -7.18 7.54 9.47
CA LEU A 69 -6.08 7.62 10.41
C LEU A 69 -5.36 6.26 10.46
N LEU A 70 -4.17 6.25 11.04
CA LEU A 70 -3.46 5.03 11.41
C LEU A 70 -3.25 5.05 12.92
N ASN A 71 -4.05 4.27 13.62
CA ASN A 71 -3.96 4.12 15.07
C ASN A 71 -2.79 3.18 15.45
N ASP A 72 -2.49 3.08 16.75
CA ASP A 72 -1.35 2.29 17.25
C ASP A 72 -1.41 0.81 16.87
N TYR A 73 -2.62 0.25 16.81
CA TYR A 73 -2.85 -1.14 16.42
C TYR A 73 -2.48 -1.35 14.95
N GLU A 74 -2.96 -0.48 14.07
CA GLU A 74 -2.70 -0.51 12.63
C GLU A 74 -1.22 -0.26 12.32
N LEU A 75 -0.59 0.71 12.99
CA LEU A 75 0.84 0.99 12.85
C LEU A 75 1.71 -0.19 13.31
N ASN A 76 1.35 -0.85 14.40
CA ASN A 76 2.07 -2.04 14.85
C ASN A 76 1.84 -3.23 13.90
N LEU A 77 0.63 -3.39 13.33
CA LEU A 77 0.38 -4.42 12.32
C LEU A 77 1.17 -4.14 11.04
N PHE A 78 1.20 -2.89 10.59
CA PHE A 78 2.00 -2.42 9.47
C PHE A 78 3.49 -2.69 9.68
N GLN A 79 4.02 -2.37 10.87
CA GLN A 79 5.41 -2.61 11.24
C GLN A 79 5.73 -4.12 11.17
N ARG A 80 4.88 -4.96 11.76
CA ARG A 80 5.06 -6.42 11.70
C ARG A 80 5.00 -6.95 10.27
N ARG A 81 4.08 -6.43 9.45
CA ARG A 81 3.92 -6.83 8.04
C ARG A 81 5.16 -6.49 7.21
N CYS A 82 5.77 -5.33 7.44
CA CYS A 82 6.89 -4.82 6.62
C CYS A 82 8.26 -5.24 7.13
N PHE A 83 8.45 -5.32 8.45
CA PHE A 83 9.77 -5.45 9.08
C PHE A 83 9.89 -6.68 10.00
N ASN A 84 8.86 -7.53 10.08
CA ASN A 84 8.83 -8.73 10.92
C ASN A 84 9.20 -8.49 12.40
N THR A 85 8.99 -7.27 12.88
CA THR A 85 9.31 -6.83 14.24
C THR A 85 8.14 -6.02 14.80
N PRO A 86 7.83 -6.16 16.11
CA PRO A 86 6.82 -5.32 16.73
C PRO A 86 7.34 -3.88 16.86
N LEU A 87 6.43 -2.90 16.76
CA LEU A 87 6.77 -1.50 17.00
C LEU A 87 6.90 -1.28 18.51
N GLN A 88 8.04 -0.76 18.97
CA GLN A 88 8.20 -0.42 20.38
C GLN A 88 7.39 0.84 20.68
N PRO A 89 6.60 0.88 21.77
CA PRO A 89 5.75 2.04 22.09
C PRO A 89 6.54 3.36 22.15
N GLN A 90 7.73 3.33 22.74
CA GLN A 90 8.61 4.50 22.84
C GLN A 90 9.01 5.07 21.47
N ILE A 91 9.30 4.20 20.49
CA ILE A 91 9.64 4.62 19.12
C ILE A 91 8.42 5.25 18.45
N LEU A 92 7.23 4.70 18.68
CA LEU A 92 5.99 5.25 18.15
C LEU A 92 5.70 6.65 18.69
N ASP A 93 5.87 6.85 20.00
CA ASP A 93 5.72 8.16 20.64
C ASP A 93 6.70 9.18 20.07
N GLU A 94 7.98 8.79 19.90
CA GLU A 94 8.99 9.64 19.26
C GLU A 94 8.61 10.03 17.83
N VAL A 95 8.09 9.07 17.05
CA VAL A 95 7.62 9.31 15.69
C VAL A 95 6.45 10.31 15.68
N LYS A 96 5.45 10.12 16.54
CA LYS A 96 4.30 11.03 16.66
C LYS A 96 4.73 12.44 17.04
N VAL A 97 5.65 12.58 17.99
CA VAL A 97 6.21 13.88 18.41
C VAL A 97 6.93 14.57 17.25
N VAL A 98 7.69 13.82 16.45
CA VAL A 98 8.38 14.38 15.28
C VAL A 98 7.38 14.84 14.22
N ILE A 99 6.34 14.05 13.93
CA ILE A 99 5.30 14.43 12.97
C ILE A 99 4.58 15.70 13.44
N GLN A 100 4.13 15.72 14.70
CA GLN A 100 3.38 16.84 15.27
C GLN A 100 4.17 18.16 15.27
N LYS A 101 5.49 18.09 15.45
CA LYS A 101 6.37 19.27 15.42
C LYS A 101 6.57 19.87 14.03
N ASN A 102 6.50 19.05 12.98
CA ASN A 102 6.85 19.47 11.62
C ASN A 102 5.63 19.68 10.73
N ILE A 103 4.55 18.92 10.94
CA ILE A 103 3.36 18.94 10.09
C ILE A 103 2.13 19.26 10.92
N PRO A 104 1.51 20.44 10.73
CA PRO A 104 0.18 20.70 11.28
C PRO A 104 -0.81 19.69 10.70
N ASP A 105 -1.69 19.16 11.54
CA ASP A 105 -2.63 18.07 11.22
C ASP A 105 -1.96 16.75 10.81
N GLY A 106 -0.68 16.55 11.15
CA GLY A 106 0.04 15.29 10.92
C GLY A 106 -0.41 14.17 11.85
N ILE A 107 -0.87 14.52 13.05
CA ILE A 107 -1.49 13.62 14.03
C ILE A 107 -2.89 14.16 14.36
N PHE A 108 -3.87 13.26 14.42
CA PHE A 108 -5.23 13.56 14.84
C PHE A 108 -5.70 12.49 15.82
N HIS A 109 -6.19 12.90 17.00
CA HIS A 109 -6.63 11.99 18.06
C HIS A 109 -5.62 10.86 18.38
N ASP A 110 -4.33 11.22 18.47
CA ASP A 110 -3.22 10.29 18.72
C ASP A 110 -2.97 9.24 17.60
N ALA A 111 -3.56 9.43 16.43
CA ALA A 111 -3.37 8.59 15.25
C ALA A 111 -2.72 9.37 14.09
N VAL A 112 -1.94 8.67 13.25
CA VAL A 112 -1.19 9.30 12.16
C VAL A 112 -2.11 9.55 10.96
N THR A 113 -2.18 10.79 10.49
CA THR A 113 -2.95 11.13 9.29
C THR A 113 -2.18 10.79 8.01
N LEU A 114 -2.85 10.79 6.86
CA LEU A 114 -2.18 10.61 5.57
C LEU A 114 -1.05 11.62 5.35
N LYS A 115 -1.23 12.88 5.77
CA LYS A 115 -0.17 13.91 5.68
C LYS A 115 1.03 13.54 6.55
N GLY A 116 0.79 13.11 7.78
CA GLY A 116 1.84 12.64 8.69
C GLY A 116 2.59 11.42 8.15
N PHE A 117 1.87 10.47 7.56
CA PHE A 117 2.45 9.27 6.95
C PHE A 117 3.36 9.59 5.76
N LEU A 118 2.92 10.46 4.84
CA LEU A 118 3.75 10.90 3.72
C LEU A 118 4.99 11.66 4.19
N PHE A 119 4.83 12.55 5.17
CA PHE A 119 5.96 13.27 5.76
C PHE A 119 6.97 12.34 6.42
N LEU A 120 6.52 11.31 7.15
CA LEU A 120 7.40 10.34 7.80
C LEU A 120 8.29 9.62 6.77
N HIS A 121 7.71 9.19 5.64
CA HIS A 121 8.48 8.58 4.56
C HIS A 121 9.43 9.55 3.85
N CYS A 122 9.03 10.82 3.68
CA CYS A 122 9.90 11.88 3.21
C CYS A 122 11.12 12.06 4.14
N LEU A 123 10.87 12.14 5.44
CA LEU A 123 11.91 12.30 6.47
C LEU A 123 12.89 11.12 6.49
N PHE A 124 12.42 9.88 6.32
CA PHE A 124 13.32 8.72 6.23
C PHE A 124 14.29 8.84 5.05
N ILE A 125 13.81 9.32 3.90
CA ILE A 125 14.65 9.49 2.71
C ILE A 125 15.66 10.62 2.93
N GLN A 126 15.23 11.75 3.48
CA GLN A 126 16.11 12.88 3.82
C GLN A 126 17.21 12.50 4.82
N ARG A 127 16.95 11.54 5.71
CA ARG A 127 17.94 11.00 6.66
C ARG A 127 18.80 9.87 6.08
N GLY A 128 18.76 9.62 4.77
CA GLY A 128 19.54 8.56 4.11
C GLY A 128 19.05 7.13 4.42
N ARG A 129 17.83 6.99 4.95
CA ARG A 129 17.18 5.71 5.31
C ARG A 129 16.08 5.33 4.31
N ASN A 130 16.31 5.63 3.04
CA ASN A 130 15.44 5.27 1.92
C ASN A 130 15.15 3.75 1.81
N GLU A 131 16.04 2.89 2.32
CA GLU A 131 15.82 1.44 2.45
C GLU A 131 14.53 1.09 3.22
N THR A 132 14.16 1.89 4.22
CA THR A 132 12.96 1.68 5.04
C THR A 132 11.70 1.89 4.20
N THR A 133 11.68 2.96 3.39
CA THR A 133 10.58 3.23 2.46
C THR A 133 10.51 2.17 1.36
N TRP A 134 11.65 1.71 0.84
CA TRP A 134 11.71 0.63 -0.14
C TRP A 134 11.20 -0.71 0.40
N ALA A 135 11.53 -1.07 1.64
CA ALA A 135 11.03 -2.29 2.28
C ALA A 135 9.49 -2.30 2.34
N VAL A 136 8.89 -1.16 2.70
CA VAL A 136 7.44 -0.96 2.67
C VAL A 136 6.90 -1.11 1.26
N LEU A 137 7.42 -0.34 0.29
CA LEU A 137 6.95 -0.39 -1.10
C LEU A 137 6.98 -1.82 -1.69
N ARG A 138 8.08 -2.54 -1.51
CA ARG A 138 8.22 -3.94 -1.96
C ARG A 138 7.23 -4.87 -1.27
N ARG A 139 6.98 -4.68 0.03
CA ARG A 139 6.02 -5.50 0.77
C ARG A 139 4.60 -5.38 0.23
N PHE A 140 4.26 -4.25 -0.36
CA PHE A 140 2.97 -3.96 -1.01
C PHE A 140 2.99 -4.15 -2.53
N GLY A 141 4.04 -4.79 -3.05
CA GLY A 141 4.11 -5.26 -4.43
C GLY A 141 4.72 -4.29 -5.43
N TYR A 142 5.38 -3.21 -4.99
CA TYR A 142 6.02 -2.26 -5.89
C TYR A 142 7.46 -2.67 -6.27
N ASN A 143 7.83 -2.43 -7.53
CA ASN A 143 9.19 -2.56 -8.05
C ASN A 143 9.96 -1.22 -7.97
N GLU A 144 11.20 -1.23 -8.44
CA GLU A 144 12.11 -0.07 -8.49
C GLU A 144 11.58 1.10 -9.32
N GLN A 145 10.64 0.85 -10.23
CA GLN A 145 9.96 1.86 -11.05
C GLN A 145 8.66 2.38 -10.41
N LEU A 146 8.33 1.94 -9.19
CA LEU A 146 7.07 2.23 -8.50
C LEU A 146 5.83 1.74 -9.26
N GLU A 147 5.99 0.66 -10.01
CA GLU A 147 4.92 -0.08 -10.66
C GLU A 147 4.64 -1.37 -9.89
N MET A 148 3.40 -1.87 -9.97
CA MET A 148 3.03 -3.11 -9.31
C MET A 148 3.64 -4.31 -10.05
N CYS A 149 4.35 -5.16 -9.32
CA CYS A 149 4.97 -6.37 -9.84
C CYS A 149 3.92 -7.32 -10.42
N LYS A 150 4.17 -7.82 -11.63
CA LYS A 150 3.28 -8.78 -12.30
C LYS A 150 3.08 -10.04 -11.47
N ASP A 151 4.13 -10.55 -10.84
CA ASP A 151 4.07 -11.76 -10.02
C ASP A 151 3.30 -11.55 -8.71
N TYR A 152 3.25 -10.30 -8.22
CA TYR A 152 2.44 -9.92 -7.06
C TYR A 152 0.95 -9.85 -7.43
N LEU A 153 0.63 -9.32 -8.61
CA LEU A 153 -0.75 -9.21 -9.10
C LEU A 153 -1.30 -10.55 -9.60
N ARG A 154 -0.47 -11.35 -10.26
CA ARG A 154 -0.86 -12.59 -10.95
C ARG A 154 0.05 -13.74 -10.51
N PRO A 155 -0.13 -14.25 -9.28
CA PRO A 155 0.63 -15.41 -8.82
C PRO A 155 0.32 -16.62 -9.70
N THR A 156 1.28 -17.55 -9.80
CA THR A 156 1.11 -18.75 -10.61
C THR A 156 0.07 -19.67 -9.97
N LEU A 157 -1.06 -19.87 -10.66
CA LEU A 157 -2.11 -20.80 -10.25
C LEU A 157 -2.38 -21.79 -11.39
N LYS A 158 -2.17 -23.08 -11.13
CA LYS A 158 -2.49 -24.15 -12.09
C LYS A 158 -3.87 -24.72 -11.76
N ILE A 159 -4.79 -24.65 -12.72
CA ILE A 159 -6.16 -25.17 -12.59
C ILE A 159 -6.25 -26.45 -13.44
N PRO A 160 -6.41 -27.63 -12.83
CA PRO A 160 -6.58 -28.87 -13.58
C PRO A 160 -7.86 -28.84 -14.43
N PRO A 161 -7.86 -29.47 -15.63
CA PRO A 161 -9.08 -29.58 -16.44
C PRO A 161 -10.24 -30.20 -15.64
N GLY A 162 -11.42 -29.60 -15.74
CA GLY A 162 -12.62 -30.03 -15.00
C GLY A 162 -12.71 -29.52 -13.56
N SER A 163 -11.70 -28.80 -13.06
CA SER A 163 -11.78 -28.08 -11.78
C SER A 163 -12.38 -26.69 -11.95
N SER A 164 -12.94 -26.15 -10.87
CA SER A 164 -13.46 -24.78 -10.79
C SER A 164 -12.72 -23.99 -9.70
N THR A 165 -12.81 -22.67 -9.78
CA THR A 165 -12.18 -21.74 -8.84
C THR A 165 -13.23 -21.01 -8.03
N GLU A 166 -13.09 -21.06 -6.71
CA GLU A 166 -14.01 -20.44 -5.75
C GLU A 166 -13.24 -19.61 -4.72
N LEU A 167 -13.95 -18.68 -4.08
CA LEU A 167 -13.41 -17.91 -2.98
C LEU A 167 -13.29 -18.79 -1.73
N SER A 168 -12.09 -18.93 -1.20
CA SER A 168 -11.87 -19.55 0.11
C SER A 168 -12.53 -18.75 1.24
N HIS A 169 -12.73 -19.39 2.40
CA HIS A 169 -13.26 -18.71 3.59
C HIS A 169 -12.48 -17.43 3.95
N ARG A 170 -11.14 -17.45 3.85
CA ARG A 170 -10.30 -16.26 4.10
C ARG A 170 -10.54 -15.16 3.06
N GLY A 171 -10.70 -15.53 1.79
CA GLY A 171 -11.02 -14.58 0.73
C GLY A 171 -12.38 -13.92 0.98
N GLN A 172 -13.38 -14.70 1.40
CA GLN A 172 -14.71 -14.18 1.75
C GLN A 172 -14.64 -13.24 2.96
N GLN A 173 -13.95 -13.62 4.04
CA GLN A 173 -13.77 -12.76 5.22
C GLN A 173 -13.11 -11.43 4.88
N PHE A 174 -12.06 -11.45 4.04
CA PHE A 174 -11.41 -10.23 3.58
C PHE A 174 -12.38 -9.32 2.80
N LEU A 175 -13.15 -9.90 1.87
CA LEU A 175 -14.10 -9.17 1.04
C LEU A 175 -15.29 -8.62 1.84
N THR A 176 -15.73 -9.32 2.90
CA THR A 176 -16.73 -8.84 3.84
C THR A 176 -16.19 -7.68 4.68
N ALA A 177 -15.01 -7.82 5.28
CA ALA A 177 -14.40 -6.74 6.04
C ALA A 177 -14.14 -5.49 5.17
N LEU A 178 -13.75 -5.70 3.91
CA LEU A 178 -13.58 -4.60 2.95
C LEU A 178 -14.92 -3.92 2.62
N PHE A 179 -16.01 -4.67 2.51
CA PHE A 179 -17.34 -4.10 2.30
C PHE A 179 -17.74 -3.22 3.49
N GLU A 180 -17.71 -3.78 4.71
CA GLU A 180 -18.14 -3.11 5.95
C GLU A 180 -17.33 -1.84 6.23
N ARG A 181 -16.04 -1.84 5.87
CA ARG A 181 -15.16 -0.67 6.03
C ARG A 181 -15.63 0.54 5.20
N TYR A 182 -16.17 0.29 4.01
CA TYR A 182 -16.55 1.32 3.05
C TYR A 182 -18.05 1.60 3.02
N ASP A 183 -18.88 0.78 3.67
CA ASP A 183 -20.28 1.08 4.01
C ASP A 183 -20.30 2.11 5.16
N LYS A 184 -20.24 3.39 4.80
CA LYS A 184 -20.06 4.49 5.76
C LYS A 184 -21.35 4.91 6.44
N ASP A 185 -22.48 4.77 5.76
CA ASP A 185 -23.79 5.06 6.33
C ASP A 185 -24.41 3.85 7.05
N GLY A 186 -23.80 2.67 6.93
CA GLY A 186 -24.17 1.47 7.68
C GLY A 186 -25.49 0.89 7.21
N ASP A 187 -25.86 1.11 5.94
CA ASP A 187 -27.13 0.68 5.37
C ASP A 187 -27.09 -0.77 4.82
N GLY A 188 -25.93 -1.41 4.90
CA GLY A 188 -25.70 -2.77 4.39
C GLY A 188 -25.59 -2.84 2.87
N ALA A 189 -25.39 -1.70 2.20
CA ALA A 189 -25.21 -1.55 0.78
C ALA A 189 -24.04 -0.61 0.45
N LEU A 190 -23.60 -0.64 -0.81
CA LEU A 190 -22.58 0.28 -1.32
C LEU A 190 -23.21 1.23 -2.32
N SER A 191 -23.22 2.51 -2.00
CA SER A 191 -23.51 3.60 -2.92
C SER A 191 -22.48 3.67 -4.07
N PRO A 192 -22.76 4.39 -5.17
CA PRO A 192 -21.79 4.63 -6.24
C PRO A 192 -20.48 5.26 -5.74
N GLU A 193 -20.58 6.16 -4.77
CA GLU A 193 -19.47 6.88 -4.16
C GLU A 193 -18.59 5.94 -3.34
N GLU A 194 -19.18 5.10 -2.49
CA GLU A 194 -18.46 4.12 -1.67
C GLU A 194 -17.81 3.04 -2.55
N HIS A 195 -18.52 2.56 -3.57
CA HIS A 195 -17.96 1.64 -4.56
C HIS A 195 -16.73 2.24 -5.24
N LYS A 196 -16.80 3.50 -5.67
CA LYS A 196 -15.66 4.21 -6.25
C LYS A 196 -14.50 4.34 -5.26
N MET A 197 -14.79 4.52 -3.97
CA MET A 197 -13.79 4.64 -2.92
C MET A 197 -13.05 3.32 -2.66
N ILE A 198 -13.75 2.17 -2.67
CA ILE A 198 -13.13 0.84 -2.56
C ILE A 198 -12.08 0.66 -3.66
N PHE A 199 -12.44 0.95 -4.90
CA PHE A 199 -11.56 0.77 -6.06
C PHE A 199 -10.59 1.95 -6.30
N SER A 200 -10.53 2.94 -5.39
CA SER A 200 -9.60 4.07 -5.51
C SER A 200 -8.13 3.66 -5.36
N THR A 201 -7.86 2.46 -4.83
CA THR A 201 -6.54 1.83 -4.76
C THR A 201 -6.21 0.98 -5.99
N CYS A 202 -7.17 0.80 -6.91
CA CYS A 202 -7.01 0.05 -8.14
C CYS A 202 -6.79 1.00 -9.33
N PRO A 203 -6.21 0.55 -10.45
CA PRO A 203 -6.09 1.36 -11.67
C PRO A 203 -7.45 1.78 -12.23
N SER A 204 -8.44 0.90 -12.13
CA SER A 204 -9.84 1.12 -12.51
C SER A 204 -10.73 0.14 -11.75
N ALA A 205 -12.05 0.31 -11.81
CA ALA A 205 -12.99 -0.66 -11.27
C ALA A 205 -13.05 -1.93 -12.16
N PRO A 206 -13.22 -3.13 -11.59
CA PRO A 206 -13.25 -4.38 -12.36
C PRO A 206 -14.50 -4.51 -13.23
N TRP A 207 -15.55 -3.77 -12.88
CA TRP A 207 -16.85 -3.69 -13.55
C TRP A 207 -17.45 -2.30 -13.38
N SER A 208 -18.41 -1.98 -14.24
CA SER A 208 -19.20 -0.75 -14.13
C SER A 208 -20.23 -0.86 -13.01
N TYR A 209 -20.30 0.15 -12.13
CA TYR A 209 -21.31 0.15 -11.07
C TYR A 209 -22.73 0.16 -11.65
N SER A 210 -23.02 1.09 -12.57
CA SER A 210 -24.38 1.37 -13.06
C SER A 210 -24.88 0.40 -14.13
N THR A 211 -23.99 -0.18 -14.93
CA THR A 211 -24.37 -1.02 -16.07
C THR A 211 -24.13 -2.51 -15.87
N ASP A 212 -23.41 -2.91 -14.82
CA ASP A 212 -23.04 -4.31 -14.56
C ASP A 212 -23.55 -4.77 -13.18
N ILE A 213 -22.85 -4.45 -12.09
CA ILE A 213 -23.15 -5.04 -10.77
C ILE A 213 -24.55 -4.66 -10.25
N ARG A 214 -24.97 -3.39 -10.39
CA ARG A 214 -26.29 -2.92 -9.96
C ARG A 214 -27.45 -3.62 -10.67
N LYS A 215 -27.24 -4.10 -11.90
CA LYS A 215 -28.27 -4.76 -12.73
C LYS A 215 -28.28 -6.28 -12.60
N SER A 216 -27.17 -6.86 -12.16
CA SER A 216 -26.96 -8.31 -12.13
C SER A 216 -26.98 -8.91 -10.73
N CYS A 217 -26.89 -8.07 -9.68
CA CYS A 217 -26.75 -8.52 -8.31
C CYS A 217 -27.81 -7.90 -7.38
N PRO A 218 -28.12 -8.54 -6.24
CA PRO A 218 -29.05 -8.04 -5.24
C PRO A 218 -28.74 -6.62 -4.73
N THR A 219 -29.75 -5.75 -4.78
CA THR A 219 -29.70 -4.36 -4.31
C THR A 219 -30.68 -4.08 -3.17
N ASN A 220 -30.42 -3.03 -2.39
CA ASN A 220 -31.36 -2.52 -1.38
C ASN A 220 -32.49 -1.70 -2.05
N ASP A 221 -33.37 -1.10 -1.23
CA ASP A 221 -34.51 -0.29 -1.69
C ASP A 221 -34.09 0.98 -2.46
N GLN A 222 -32.86 1.47 -2.24
CA GLN A 222 -32.27 2.60 -2.99
C GLN A 222 -31.64 2.15 -4.32
N GLY A 223 -31.61 0.84 -4.56
CA GLY A 223 -30.95 0.22 -5.71
C GLY A 223 -29.42 0.21 -5.58
N TRP A 224 -28.88 0.25 -4.36
CA TRP A 224 -27.45 0.11 -4.07
C TRP A 224 -27.08 -1.34 -3.80
N VAL A 225 -25.83 -1.72 -4.10
CA VAL A 225 -25.40 -3.13 -4.06
C VAL A 225 -25.24 -3.60 -2.63
N THR A 226 -26.01 -4.61 -2.22
CA THR A 226 -25.91 -5.20 -0.87
C THR A 226 -24.64 -6.01 -0.67
N LEU A 227 -24.30 -6.36 0.58
CA LEU A 227 -23.21 -7.31 0.88
C LEU A 227 -23.38 -8.64 0.13
N HIS A 228 -24.61 -9.15 0.01
CA HIS A 228 -24.88 -10.35 -0.77
C HIS A 228 -24.58 -10.14 -2.26
N GLY A 229 -24.99 -9.00 -2.83
CA GLY A 229 -24.69 -8.65 -4.22
C GLY A 229 -23.19 -8.49 -4.50
N TRP A 230 -22.46 -7.88 -3.56
CA TRP A 230 -21.00 -7.80 -3.59
C TRP A 230 -20.35 -9.18 -3.67
N MET A 231 -20.74 -10.10 -2.79
CA MET A 231 -20.24 -11.47 -2.75
C MET A 231 -20.60 -12.26 -4.01
N CYS A 232 -21.82 -12.09 -4.54
CA CYS A 232 -22.24 -12.71 -5.80
C CYS A 232 -21.36 -12.28 -6.97
N ARG A 233 -21.08 -10.98 -7.10
CA ARG A 233 -20.26 -10.47 -8.21
C ARG A 233 -18.82 -11.00 -8.16
N LEU A 234 -18.25 -11.05 -6.96
CA LEU A 234 -16.90 -11.58 -6.74
C LEU A 234 -16.82 -13.09 -6.95
N THR A 235 -17.84 -13.84 -6.53
CA THR A 235 -17.94 -15.29 -6.79
C THR A 235 -18.01 -15.55 -8.30
N LEU A 236 -18.83 -14.79 -9.03
CA LEU A 236 -18.91 -14.87 -10.49
C LEU A 236 -17.56 -14.56 -11.14
N MET A 237 -16.89 -13.47 -10.74
CA MET A 237 -15.58 -13.13 -11.28
C MET A 237 -14.54 -14.21 -10.97
N THR A 238 -14.55 -14.80 -9.78
CA THR A 238 -13.62 -15.87 -9.38
C THR A 238 -13.79 -17.13 -10.22
N LEU A 239 -15.04 -17.46 -10.57
CA LEU A 239 -15.35 -18.64 -11.37
C LEU A 239 -14.93 -18.48 -12.84
N ILE A 240 -15.15 -17.31 -13.43
CA ILE A 240 -14.93 -17.09 -14.88
C ILE A 240 -13.55 -16.49 -15.19
N ASP A 241 -12.93 -15.77 -14.24
CA ASP A 241 -11.66 -15.08 -14.41
C ASP A 241 -10.92 -14.94 -13.06
N VAL A 242 -10.37 -16.06 -12.59
CA VAL A 242 -9.63 -16.10 -11.32
C VAL A 242 -8.39 -15.20 -11.35
N LEU A 243 -7.73 -15.02 -12.50
CA LEU A 243 -6.53 -14.19 -12.60
C LEU A 243 -6.86 -12.72 -12.37
N LYS A 244 -7.97 -12.23 -12.92
CA LYS A 244 -8.47 -10.90 -12.62
C LYS A 244 -8.89 -10.78 -11.14
N THR A 245 -9.47 -11.81 -10.56
CA THR A 245 -9.80 -11.82 -9.12
C THR A 245 -8.55 -11.66 -8.26
N LEU A 246 -7.50 -12.44 -8.52
CA LEU A 246 -6.24 -12.37 -7.79
C LEU A 246 -5.56 -11.00 -7.95
N GLU A 247 -5.60 -10.43 -9.16
CA GLU A 247 -5.07 -9.09 -9.44
C GLU A 247 -5.77 -8.01 -8.62
N TYR A 248 -7.10 -8.03 -8.54
CA TYR A 248 -7.86 -7.06 -7.75
C TYR A 248 -7.70 -7.27 -6.25
N LEU A 249 -7.64 -8.52 -5.78
CA LEU A 249 -7.32 -8.83 -4.38
C LEU A 249 -5.95 -8.26 -3.99
N ALA A 250 -4.94 -8.41 -4.84
CA ALA A 250 -3.63 -7.84 -4.64
C ALA A 250 -3.66 -6.29 -4.58
N TYR A 251 -4.41 -5.63 -5.48
CA TYR A 251 -4.60 -4.17 -5.44
C TYR A 251 -5.27 -3.71 -4.13
N LEU A 252 -6.27 -4.45 -3.66
CA LEU A 252 -7.01 -4.15 -2.42
C LEU A 252 -6.23 -4.50 -1.15
N GLY A 253 -5.06 -5.12 -1.27
CA GLY A 253 -4.15 -5.37 -0.15
C GLY A 253 -4.27 -6.75 0.49
N PHE A 254 -4.99 -7.68 -0.16
CA PHE A 254 -4.96 -9.09 0.19
C PHE A 254 -3.63 -9.70 -0.26
N ASN A 255 -2.88 -10.25 0.69
CA ASN A 255 -1.67 -11.01 0.39
C ASN A 255 -2.05 -12.48 0.23
N VAL A 256 -1.99 -12.97 -1.01
CA VAL A 256 -2.10 -14.40 -1.35
C VAL A 256 -0.86 -15.15 -0.89
#